data_AF-A0A9P1C1D8-F1
#
_entry.id   AF-A0A9P1C1D8-F1
#
_cell.length_a   1.000
_cell.length_b   1.000
_cell.length_c   1.000
_cell.angle_alpha   90.00
_cell.angle_beta   90.00
_cell.angle_gamma   90.00
#
_symmetry.space_group_name_H-M   'P 1'
#
loop_
_entity.id
_entity.type
_entity.pdbx_description
1 polymer ?
#
loop_
_entity_poly.entity_id
_entity_poly.type
_entity_poly.pdbx_seq_one_letter_code
_entity_poly.pdbx_strand_id
1 'polypeptide(L)'
;MAQQPIQPPAAQGWAYELLYIPFILPFVVAGCAPLLVFRRELEHSFSEIVHAVLMRIKGPAIALSGALMLVELLRTSDHLKDAPATIIGTRLSETLSHAFVALSFPLGALGSFFSGSTTVSNLTFTQVQKVAAEKLGLTSNALIALQLCGASSGNAFCLSNIIAATAVIGLHIPEGIIVKRVLKPVFAQYLICTLVLLPFIYA
;
A
#
# COMPACT_ATOMS: atom_id res chain seq x y z
N MET A 1 -29.18 7.39 -36.21
CA MET A 1 -30.34 7.00 -35.37
C MET A 1 -30.24 5.50 -35.14
N ALA A 2 -30.03 4.95 -33.95
CA ALA A 2 -30.09 5.48 -32.59
C ALA A 2 -28.91 4.92 -31.77
N GLN A 3 -28.25 5.77 -30.99
CA GLN A 3 -27.34 5.33 -29.93
C GLN A 3 -28.16 4.51 -28.94
N GLN A 4 -27.74 3.27 -28.68
CA GLN A 4 -28.32 2.47 -27.61
C GLN A 4 -28.17 3.25 -26.28
N PRO A 5 -29.24 3.39 -25.48
CA PRO A 5 -29.15 4.08 -24.21
C PRO A 5 -28.17 3.34 -23.30
N ILE A 6 -27.23 4.09 -22.73
CA ILE A 6 -26.27 3.59 -21.73
C ILE A 6 -27.09 3.03 -20.57
N GLN A 7 -27.15 1.71 -20.47
CA GLN A 7 -27.78 1.07 -19.32
C GLN A 7 -26.98 1.45 -18.06
N PRO A 8 -27.64 1.92 -16.98
CA PRO A 8 -26.94 2.10 -15.71
C PRO A 8 -26.33 0.75 -15.31
N PRO A 9 -25.09 0.72 -14.78
CA PRO A 9 -24.49 -0.53 -14.34
C PRO A 9 -25.46 -1.23 -13.40
N ALA A 10 -25.81 -2.48 -13.71
CA ALA A 10 -26.67 -3.30 -12.87
C ALA A 10 -26.18 -3.17 -11.43
N ALA A 11 -27.09 -2.90 -10.48
CA ALA A 11 -26.77 -2.75 -9.08
C ALA A 11 -25.96 -3.98 -8.65
N GLN A 12 -24.64 -3.81 -8.59
CA GLN A 12 -23.73 -4.89 -8.28
C GLN A 12 -23.99 -5.21 -6.82
N GLY A 13 -24.70 -6.31 -6.59
CA GLY A 13 -24.94 -6.80 -5.24
C GLY A 13 -23.59 -6.96 -4.59
N TRP A 14 -23.33 -6.15 -3.57
CA TRP A 14 -22.09 -6.24 -2.80
C TRP A 14 -22.11 -7.58 -2.05
N ALA A 15 -21.62 -8.63 -2.69
CA ALA A 15 -21.33 -9.90 -2.04
C ALA A 15 -20.03 -9.69 -1.26
N TYR A 16 -20.14 -9.66 0.06
CA TYR A 16 -18.96 -9.67 0.91
C TYR A 16 -18.40 -11.09 0.89
N GLU A 17 -17.47 -11.33 -0.04
CA GLU A 17 -16.78 -12.61 -0.21
C GLU A 17 -15.87 -12.86 1.01
N LEU A 18 -16.47 -13.27 2.13
CA LEU A 18 -15.83 -13.57 3.42
C LEU A 18 -14.61 -14.47 3.27
N LEU A 19 -14.64 -15.37 2.29
CA LEU A 19 -13.56 -16.32 1.99
C LEU A 19 -12.45 -15.73 1.10
N TYR A 20 -12.75 -14.70 0.31
CA TYR A 20 -11.79 -14.06 -0.59
C TYR A 20 -10.95 -12.98 0.11
N ILE A 21 -11.42 -12.48 1.26
CA ILE A 21 -10.68 -11.52 2.07
C ILE A 21 -9.52 -12.27 2.74
N PRO A 22 -8.27 -12.08 2.29
CA PRO A 22 -7.12 -12.83 2.80
C PRO A 22 -6.82 -12.50 4.26
N PHE A 23 -7.47 -11.50 4.85
CA PHE A 23 -7.33 -11.15 6.25
C PHE A 23 -8.20 -12.05 7.13
N ILE A 24 -9.49 -12.23 6.83
CA ILE A 24 -10.44 -12.84 7.78
C ILE A 24 -10.05 -14.29 8.10
N LEU A 25 -9.80 -15.10 7.08
CA LEU A 25 -9.58 -16.52 7.28
C LEU A 25 -8.27 -16.83 8.03
N PRO A 26 -7.09 -16.36 7.60
CA PRO A 26 -5.85 -16.62 8.33
C PRO A 26 -5.73 -15.82 9.63
N PHE A 27 -6.27 -14.60 9.79
CA PHE A 27 -6.20 -13.92 11.09
C PHE A 27 -7.15 -14.51 12.12
N VAL A 28 -8.38 -14.89 11.74
CA VAL A 28 -9.30 -15.54 12.68
C VAL A 28 -8.72 -16.89 13.09
N VAL A 29 -8.20 -17.68 12.14
CA VAL A 29 -7.55 -18.95 12.47
C VAL A 29 -6.28 -18.75 13.30
N ALA A 30 -5.37 -17.85 12.90
CA ALA A 30 -4.12 -17.59 13.62
C ALA A 30 -4.34 -16.88 14.97
N GLY A 31 -5.45 -16.17 15.16
CA GLY A 31 -5.82 -15.55 16.43
C GLY A 31 -6.55 -16.52 17.36
N CYS A 32 -7.49 -17.32 16.84
CA CYS A 32 -8.26 -18.27 17.63
C CYS A 32 -7.47 -19.54 17.95
N ALA A 33 -6.61 -20.03 17.07
CA ALA A 33 -5.87 -21.27 17.31
C ALA A 33 -4.96 -21.19 18.55
N PRO A 34 -4.15 -20.14 18.75
CA PRO A 34 -3.37 -19.99 19.99
C PRO A 34 -4.28 -19.81 21.22
N LEU A 35 -5.39 -19.07 21.09
CA LEU A 35 -6.35 -18.90 22.20
C LEU A 35 -6.99 -20.23 22.62
N LEU A 36 -7.26 -21.14 21.69
CA LEU A 36 -7.83 -22.46 21.98
C LEU A 36 -6.79 -23.43 22.54
N VAL A 37 -5.57 -23.42 21.99
CA VAL A 37 -4.46 -24.30 22.41
C VAL A 37 -3.94 -23.91 23.79
N PHE A 38 -3.71 -22.61 24.02
CA PHE A 38 -3.15 -22.08 25.27
C PHE A 38 -4.21 -21.58 26.26
N ARG A 39 -5.51 -21.92 26.06
CA ARG A 39 -6.62 -21.43 26.90
C ARG A 39 -6.46 -21.66 28.41
N ARG A 40 -5.68 -22.67 28.80
CA ARG A 40 -5.44 -23.04 30.21
C ARG A 40 -4.26 -22.29 30.83
N GLU A 41 -3.43 -21.67 30.00
CA GLU A 41 -2.23 -20.90 30.40
C GLU A 41 -2.49 -19.38 30.33
N LEU A 42 -3.72 -18.96 30.00
CA LEU A 42 -4.11 -17.55 29.99
C LEU A 42 -4.25 -17.03 31.41
N GLU A 43 -3.26 -16.27 31.86
CA GLU A 43 -3.27 -15.56 33.14
C GLU A 43 -4.20 -14.32 33.12
N HIS A 44 -4.46 -13.78 31.91
CA HIS A 44 -5.26 -12.57 31.71
C HIS A 44 -6.70 -12.88 31.29
N SER A 45 -7.63 -12.06 31.81
CA SER A 45 -9.05 -12.16 31.43
C SER A 45 -9.27 -11.71 29.99
N PHE A 46 -10.27 -12.27 29.31
CA PHE A 46 -10.63 -11.89 27.93
C PHE A 46 -10.86 -10.38 27.77
N SER A 47 -11.46 -9.73 28.79
CA SER A 47 -11.69 -8.28 28.78
C SER A 47 -10.38 -7.48 28.79
N GLU A 48 -9.34 -7.98 29.48
CA GLU A 48 -8.02 -7.32 29.53
C GLU A 48 -7.33 -7.43 28.17
N ILE A 49 -7.43 -8.61 27.53
CA ILE A 49 -6.89 -8.84 26.18
C ILE A 49 -7.56 -7.91 25.17
N VAL A 50 -8.90 -7.85 25.16
CA VAL A 50 -9.66 -6.97 24.26
C VAL A 50 -9.30 -5.51 24.52
N HIS A 51 -9.24 -5.09 25.79
CA HIS A 51 -8.89 -3.73 26.14
C HIS A 51 -7.47 -3.36 25.67
N ALA A 52 -6.49 -4.25 25.89
CA ALA A 52 -5.12 -4.05 25.44
C ALA A 52 -5.02 -3.92 23.91
N VAL A 53 -5.74 -4.76 23.16
CA VAL A 53 -5.82 -4.67 21.70
C VAL A 53 -6.46 -3.35 21.26
N LEU A 54 -7.57 -2.96 21.87
CA LEU A 54 -8.27 -1.72 21.55
C LEU A 54 -7.39 -0.49 21.77
N MET A 55 -6.63 -0.48 22.87
CA MET A 55 -5.68 0.59 23.18
C MET A 55 -4.52 0.66 22.18
N ARG A 56 -4.06 -0.47 21.65
CA ARG A 56 -3.01 -0.53 20.62
C ARG A 56 -3.48 -0.05 19.24
N ILE A 57 -4.76 -0.21 18.90
CA ILE A 57 -5.31 0.19 17.59
C ILE A 57 -5.52 1.71 17.48
N LYS A 58 -5.69 2.43 18.60
CA LYS A 58 -5.98 3.87 18.61
C LYS A 58 -4.94 4.71 17.85
N GLY A 59 -3.65 4.44 18.04
CA GLY A 59 -2.58 5.16 17.34
C GLY A 59 -2.62 4.98 15.81
N PRO A 60 -2.58 3.72 15.31
CA PRO A 60 -2.75 3.43 13.89
C PRO A 60 -4.04 3.99 13.28
N ALA A 61 -5.16 3.98 14.01
CA ALA A 61 -6.42 4.53 13.51
C ALA A 61 -6.34 6.04 13.19
N ILE A 62 -5.70 6.82 14.06
CA ILE A 62 -5.49 8.27 13.85
C ILE A 62 -4.56 8.51 12.65
N ALA A 63 -3.48 7.74 12.53
CA ALA A 63 -2.58 7.84 11.39
C ALA A 63 -3.31 7.51 10.06
N LEU A 64 -4.14 6.45 10.06
CA LEU A 64 -4.94 6.08 8.90
C LEU A 64 -5.98 7.14 8.55
N SER A 65 -6.63 7.78 9.52
CA SER A 65 -7.56 8.89 9.20
C SER A 65 -6.86 10.05 8.51
N GLY A 66 -5.65 10.42 8.96
CA GLY A 66 -4.86 11.46 8.30
C GLY A 66 -4.45 11.07 6.88
N ALA A 67 -4.02 9.81 6.69
CA ALA A 67 -3.69 9.29 5.37
C ALA A 67 -4.92 9.28 4.43
N LEU A 68 -6.09 8.87 4.93
CA LEU A 68 -7.33 8.89 4.16
C LEU A 68 -7.77 10.32 3.80
N MET A 69 -7.63 11.28 4.72
CA MET A 69 -7.90 12.69 4.43
C MET A 69 -6.98 13.23 3.33
N LEU A 70 -5.67 12.95 3.43
CA LEU A 70 -4.72 13.33 2.38
C LEU A 70 -5.13 12.76 1.02
N VAL A 71 -5.58 11.52 1.00
CA VAL A 71 -5.91 10.81 -0.23
C VAL A 71 -7.19 11.33 -0.85
N GLU A 72 -8.14 11.69 -0.01
CA GLU A 72 -9.33 12.38 -0.47
C GLU A 72 -8.99 13.78 -1.00
N LEU A 73 -8.05 14.52 -0.37
CA LEU A 73 -7.55 15.80 -0.90
C LEU A 73 -6.80 15.64 -2.24
N LEU A 74 -6.09 14.53 -2.45
CA LEU A 74 -5.42 14.25 -3.72
C LEU A 74 -6.40 13.93 -4.85
N ARG A 75 -7.59 13.42 -4.49
CA ARG A 75 -8.64 12.98 -5.41
C ARG A 75 -9.68 14.06 -5.69
N THR A 76 -9.96 14.92 -4.71
CA THR A 76 -11.05 15.88 -4.74
C THR A 76 -10.56 17.27 -5.14
N SER A 77 -11.15 17.81 -6.19
CA SER A 77 -11.16 19.24 -6.52
C SER A 77 -12.49 19.60 -7.20
N ASP A 78 -12.85 20.88 -7.19
CA ASP A 78 -14.09 21.38 -7.83
C ASP A 78 -14.14 21.10 -9.35
N HIS A 79 -12.99 20.81 -9.95
CA HIS A 79 -12.85 20.39 -11.34
C HIS A 79 -11.96 19.15 -11.40
N LEU A 80 -12.47 17.97 -11.79
CA LEU A 80 -11.70 16.70 -11.81
C LEU A 80 -10.31 16.78 -12.49
N LYS A 81 -10.11 17.75 -13.40
CA LYS A 81 -8.83 18.01 -14.09
C LYS A 81 -7.78 18.68 -13.20
N ASP A 82 -8.20 19.39 -12.15
CA ASP A 82 -7.35 20.16 -11.24
C ASP A 82 -6.98 19.37 -9.97
N ALA A 83 -7.47 18.13 -9.85
CA ALA A 83 -7.10 17.29 -8.72
C ALA A 83 -5.58 17.05 -8.73
N PRO A 84 -4.87 17.20 -7.60
CA PRO A 84 -3.41 17.07 -7.56
C PRO A 84 -2.91 15.75 -8.14
N ALA A 85 -3.60 14.64 -7.86
CA ALA A 85 -3.22 13.34 -8.42
C ALA A 85 -3.35 13.30 -9.95
N THR A 86 -4.37 13.97 -10.50
CA THR A 86 -4.59 14.09 -11.95
C THR A 86 -3.48 14.91 -12.61
N ILE A 87 -3.11 16.04 -12.01
CA ILE A 87 -2.03 16.90 -12.51
C ILE A 87 -0.70 16.15 -12.49
N ILE A 88 -0.33 15.55 -11.36
CA ILE A 88 0.94 14.84 -11.20
C ILE A 88 1.00 13.64 -12.16
N GLY A 89 -0.05 12.82 -12.20
CA GLY A 89 -0.12 11.65 -13.07
C GLY A 89 0.00 12.04 -14.54
N THR A 90 -0.75 13.06 -14.97
CA THR A 90 -0.73 13.55 -16.36
C THR A 90 0.64 14.11 -16.72
N ARG A 91 1.21 15.03 -15.92
CA ARG A 91 2.51 15.66 -16.23
C ARG A 91 3.66 14.67 -16.25
N LEU A 92 3.70 13.73 -15.31
CA LEU A 92 4.71 12.68 -15.29
C LEU A 92 4.55 11.74 -16.49
N SER A 93 3.32 11.35 -16.82
CA SER A 93 3.06 10.51 -17.99
C SER A 93 3.40 11.19 -19.32
N GLU A 94 3.12 12.48 -19.48
CA GLU A 94 3.48 13.26 -20.67
C GLU A 94 5.00 13.37 -20.83
N THR A 95 5.70 13.66 -19.72
CA THR A 95 7.15 13.90 -19.74
C THR A 95 7.94 12.60 -19.92
N LEU A 96 7.52 11.53 -19.24
CA LEU A 96 8.28 10.28 -19.18
C LEU A 96 7.73 9.22 -20.15
N SER A 97 6.50 9.37 -20.64
CA SER A 97 5.83 8.37 -21.48
C SER A 97 5.94 6.98 -20.84
N HIS A 98 6.40 5.97 -21.58
CA HIS A 98 6.59 4.62 -21.07
C HIS A 98 7.68 4.47 -19.99
N ALA A 99 8.61 5.43 -19.85
CA ALA A 99 9.58 5.40 -18.76
C ALA A 99 8.93 5.58 -17.37
N PHE A 100 7.68 6.03 -17.31
CA PHE A 100 6.90 6.11 -16.08
C PHE A 100 6.74 4.74 -15.38
N VAL A 101 6.72 3.64 -16.14
CA VAL A 101 6.64 2.29 -15.58
C VAL A 101 7.79 2.03 -14.60
N ALA A 102 9.01 2.46 -14.93
CA ALA A 102 10.17 2.35 -14.07
C ALA A 102 10.06 3.18 -12.77
N LEU A 103 9.26 4.24 -12.77
CA LEU A 103 9.01 5.07 -11.58
C LEU A 103 7.94 4.49 -10.64
N SER A 104 7.15 3.52 -11.07
CA SER A 104 6.06 2.98 -10.24
C SER A 104 6.57 2.35 -8.95
N PHE A 105 7.61 1.53 -9.02
CA PHE A 105 8.21 0.90 -7.85
C PHE A 105 8.90 1.93 -6.93
N PRO A 106 9.79 2.81 -7.42
CA PRO A 106 10.36 3.89 -6.61
C PRO A 106 9.31 4.78 -5.94
N LEU A 107 8.21 5.13 -6.61
CA LEU A 107 7.14 5.93 -6.03
C LEU A 107 6.51 5.25 -4.80
N GLY A 108 6.18 3.96 -4.91
CA GLY A 108 5.68 3.19 -3.78
C GLY A 108 6.71 3.10 -2.65
N ALA A 109 7.98 2.84 -3.00
CA ALA A 109 9.07 2.73 -2.03
C ALA A 109 9.31 4.04 -1.28
N LEU A 110 9.25 5.19 -1.96
CA LEU A 110 9.39 6.51 -1.35
C LEU A 110 8.26 6.80 -0.35
N GLY A 111 7.01 6.48 -0.69
CA GLY A 111 5.89 6.69 0.22
C GLY A 111 6.00 5.89 1.52
N SER A 112 6.47 4.65 1.43
CA SER A 112 6.65 3.80 2.61
C SER A 112 7.95 4.11 3.36
N PHE A 113 8.98 4.62 2.67
CA PHE A 113 10.19 5.08 3.32
C PHE A 113 9.93 6.25 4.29
N PHE A 114 9.11 7.23 3.88
CA PHE A 114 8.77 8.37 4.74
C PHE A 114 7.68 8.06 5.77
N SER A 115 6.65 7.29 5.40
CA SER A 115 5.53 7.01 6.31
C SER A 115 5.76 5.82 7.24
N GLY A 116 6.68 4.90 6.92
CA GLY A 116 6.81 3.62 7.61
C GLY A 116 5.60 2.70 7.45
N SER A 117 4.75 2.96 6.44
CA SER A 117 3.52 2.20 6.21
C SER A 117 3.29 1.94 4.72
N THR A 118 3.14 0.66 4.38
CA THR A 118 2.74 0.24 3.04
C THR A 118 1.33 0.75 2.72
N THR A 119 0.41 0.70 3.68
CA THR A 119 -0.96 1.18 3.49
C THR A 119 -1.03 2.67 3.18
N VAL A 120 -0.32 3.50 3.95
CA VAL A 120 -0.32 4.95 3.75
C VAL A 120 0.23 5.29 2.36
N SER A 121 1.37 4.72 1.98
CA SER A 121 1.96 4.88 0.64
C SER A 121 0.97 4.53 -0.48
N ASN A 122 0.30 3.39 -0.34
CA ASN A 122 -0.66 2.94 -1.34
C ASN A 122 -1.86 3.85 -1.47
N LEU A 123 -2.44 4.29 -0.34
CA LEU A 123 -3.55 5.22 -0.39
C LEU A 123 -3.10 6.51 -1.10
N THR A 124 -1.90 7.03 -0.79
CA THR A 124 -1.34 8.27 -1.39
C THR A 124 -1.10 8.17 -2.90
N PHE A 125 -0.37 7.16 -3.37
CA PHE A 125 0.16 7.15 -4.74
C PHE A 125 -0.67 6.34 -5.74
N THR A 126 -1.56 5.46 -5.29
CA THR A 126 -2.38 4.63 -6.20
C THR A 126 -3.20 5.48 -7.17
N GLN A 127 -3.74 6.62 -6.72
CA GLN A 127 -4.53 7.47 -7.61
C GLN A 127 -3.68 8.10 -8.73
N VAL A 128 -2.44 8.48 -8.42
CA VAL A 128 -1.48 8.98 -9.42
C VAL A 128 -1.18 7.90 -10.46
N GLN A 129 -0.97 6.65 -10.04
CA GLN A 129 -0.75 5.51 -10.94
C GLN A 129 -1.96 5.24 -11.83
N LYS A 130 -3.17 5.32 -11.28
CA LYS A 130 -4.41 5.13 -12.04
C LYS A 130 -4.50 6.13 -13.19
N VAL A 131 -4.33 7.41 -12.88
CA VAL A 131 -4.36 8.47 -13.91
C VAL A 131 -3.26 8.26 -14.95
N ALA A 132 -2.03 7.97 -14.52
CA ALA A 132 -0.93 7.76 -15.45
C ALA A 132 -1.14 6.53 -16.35
N ALA A 133 -1.68 5.43 -15.81
CA ALA A 133 -2.01 4.23 -16.58
C ALA A 133 -3.08 4.53 -17.64
N GLU A 134 -4.15 5.23 -17.26
CA GLU A 134 -5.22 5.65 -18.17
C GLU A 134 -4.71 6.55 -19.30
N LYS A 135 -3.78 7.46 -18.98
CA LYS A 135 -3.15 8.36 -19.97
C LYS A 135 -2.24 7.64 -20.96
N LEU A 136 -1.52 6.63 -20.49
CA LEU A 136 -0.56 5.87 -21.31
C LEU A 136 -1.18 4.65 -22.00
N GLY A 137 -2.47 4.36 -21.75
CA GLY A 137 -3.13 3.15 -22.25
C GLY A 137 -2.55 1.86 -21.65
N LEU A 138 -2.07 1.90 -20.40
CA LEU A 138 -1.48 0.76 -19.69
C LEU A 138 -2.49 0.12 -18.75
N THR A 139 -2.27 -1.16 -18.43
CA THR A 139 -3.09 -1.88 -17.45
C THR A 139 -2.85 -1.35 -16.03
N SER A 140 -3.85 -0.65 -15.49
CA SER A 140 -3.77 0.02 -14.18
C SER A 140 -3.44 -0.95 -13.03
N ASN A 141 -4.04 -2.14 -13.03
CA ASN A 141 -3.84 -3.14 -11.98
C ASN A 141 -2.37 -3.59 -11.90
N ALA A 142 -1.72 -3.83 -13.03
CA ALA A 142 -0.33 -4.27 -13.08
C ALA A 142 0.64 -3.15 -12.68
N LEU A 143 0.34 -1.91 -13.07
CA LEU A 143 1.12 -0.75 -12.67
C LEU A 143 1.04 -0.47 -11.15
N ILE A 144 -0.17 -0.57 -10.59
CA ILE A 144 -0.40 -0.47 -9.14
C ILE A 144 0.28 -1.64 -8.41
N ALA A 145 0.24 -2.86 -8.97
CA ALA A 145 0.97 -4.00 -8.39
C ALA A 145 2.48 -3.73 -8.28
N LEU A 146 3.08 -3.10 -9.30
CA LEU A 146 4.49 -2.72 -9.25
C LEU A 146 4.76 -1.68 -8.17
N GLN A 147 3.85 -0.72 -7.98
CA GLN A 147 3.91 0.23 -6.86
C GLN A 147 3.79 -0.48 -5.51
N LEU A 148 2.89 -1.47 -5.37
CA LEU A 148 2.71 -2.24 -4.14
C LEU A 148 3.99 -2.97 -3.72
N CYS A 149 4.68 -3.59 -4.69
CA CYS A 149 5.99 -4.19 -4.46
C CYS A 149 7.02 -3.16 -3.98
N GLY A 150 7.00 -1.97 -4.57
CA GLY A 150 7.79 -0.82 -4.15
C GLY A 150 7.50 -0.41 -2.71
N ALA A 151 6.23 -0.22 -2.36
CA ALA A 151 5.78 0.18 -1.02
C ALA A 151 6.15 -0.84 0.06
N SER A 152 6.04 -2.14 -0.23
CA SER A 152 6.54 -3.17 0.67
C SER A 152 8.06 -3.06 0.87
N SER A 153 8.80 -2.83 -0.21
CA SER A 153 10.27 -2.72 -0.17
C SER A 153 10.73 -1.46 0.55
N GLY A 154 10.03 -0.33 0.35
CA GLY A 154 10.24 0.95 1.02
C GLY A 154 10.16 0.85 2.54
N ASN A 155 9.23 0.04 3.03
CA ASN A 155 9.04 -0.17 4.46
C ASN A 155 10.25 -0.88 5.12
N ALA A 156 10.97 -1.70 4.35
CA ALA A 156 12.14 -2.45 4.84
C ALA A 156 13.35 -1.56 5.16
N PHE A 157 13.47 -0.40 4.50
CA PHE A 157 14.54 0.58 4.75
C PHE A 157 14.03 1.91 5.32
N CYS A 158 12.80 1.94 5.85
CA CYS A 158 12.26 3.09 6.56
C CYS A 158 13.07 3.36 7.84
N LEU A 159 13.45 4.62 8.05
CA LEU A 159 14.28 5.03 9.19
C LEU A 159 13.60 4.78 10.54
N SER A 160 12.30 5.05 10.68
CA SER A 160 11.59 4.84 11.94
C SER A 160 11.58 3.37 12.35
N ASN A 161 11.43 2.45 11.39
CA ASN A 161 11.49 1.01 11.63
C ASN A 161 12.91 0.56 11.99
N ILE A 162 13.93 1.08 11.30
CA ILE A 162 15.34 0.76 11.59
C ILE A 162 15.70 1.23 13.00
N ILE A 163 15.37 2.47 13.38
CA ILE A 163 15.66 3.04 14.71
C ILE A 163 14.95 2.24 15.81
N ALA A 164 13.68 1.87 15.60
CA ALA A 164 12.95 1.05 16.55
C ALA A 164 13.59 -0.34 16.70
N ALA A 165 13.99 -0.97 15.60
CA ALA A 165 14.62 -2.28 15.62
C ALA A 165 15.99 -2.25 16.32
N THR A 166 16.86 -1.28 15.99
CA THR A 166 18.19 -1.15 16.60
C THR A 166 18.11 -0.84 18.09
N ALA A 167 17.12 -0.07 18.52
CA ALA A 167 16.86 0.21 19.94
C ALA A 167 16.49 -1.06 20.72
N VAL A 168 15.65 -1.93 20.17
CA VAL A 168 15.22 -3.19 20.83
C VAL A 168 16.38 -4.17 20.98
N ILE A 169 17.25 -4.27 19.98
CA ILE A 169 18.39 -5.21 19.99
C ILE A 169 19.66 -4.62 20.63
N GLY A 170 19.65 -3.34 21.03
CA GLY A 170 20.82 -2.65 21.60
C GLY A 170 21.99 -2.48 20.61
N LEU A 171 21.70 -2.36 19.31
CA LEU A 171 22.73 -2.28 18.28
C LEU A 171 23.10 -0.82 17.97
N HIS A 172 24.34 -0.45 18.27
CA HIS A 172 24.87 0.90 18.05
C HIS A 172 25.67 0.99 16.74
N ILE A 173 25.01 0.84 15.60
CA ILE A 173 25.60 1.10 14.28
C ILE A 173 24.88 2.24 13.57
N PRO A 174 25.59 3.04 12.75
CA PRO A 174 24.95 4.08 11.94
C PRO A 174 23.86 3.48 11.03
N GLU A 175 22.68 4.10 11.03
CA GLU A 175 21.49 3.65 10.30
C GLU A 175 21.77 3.57 8.79
N GLY A 176 22.60 4.47 8.28
CA GLY A 176 23.02 4.48 6.87
C GLY A 176 23.72 3.19 6.43
N ILE A 177 24.42 2.49 7.33
CA ILE A 177 25.04 1.18 7.03
C ILE A 177 23.95 0.12 6.84
N ILE A 178 22.92 0.14 7.68
CA ILE A 178 21.77 -0.77 7.60
C ILE A 178 21.03 -0.50 6.29
N VAL A 179 20.67 0.76 6.02
CA VAL A 179 20.00 1.17 4.78
C VAL A 179 20.80 0.72 3.56
N LYS A 180 22.12 0.98 3.51
CA LYS A 180 22.98 0.57 2.39
C LYS A 180 22.99 -0.95 2.18
N ARG A 181 22.90 -1.74 3.26
CA ARG A 181 22.85 -3.21 3.17
C ARG A 181 21.48 -3.70 2.70
N VAL A 182 20.39 -3.05 3.13
CA VAL A 182 19.01 -3.36 2.70
C VAL A 182 18.74 -2.89 1.27
N LEU A 183 19.42 -1.86 0.78
CA LEU A 183 19.18 -1.34 -0.57
C LEU A 183 19.55 -2.34 -1.67
N LYS A 184 20.52 -3.25 -1.42
CA LYS A 184 20.91 -4.30 -2.36
C LYS A 184 19.77 -5.28 -2.69
N PRO A 185 19.15 -5.97 -1.70
CA PRO A 185 18.00 -6.83 -1.98
C PRO A 185 16.79 -6.05 -2.51
N VAL A 186 16.58 -4.80 -2.09
CA VAL A 186 15.52 -3.94 -2.65
C VAL A 186 15.72 -3.68 -4.14
N PHE A 187 16.95 -3.44 -4.57
CA PHE A 187 17.25 -3.24 -5.98
C PHE A 187 17.05 -4.53 -6.80
N ALA A 188 17.41 -5.68 -6.24
CA ALA A 188 17.11 -6.97 -6.87
C ALA A 188 15.58 -7.20 -6.99
N GLN A 189 14.82 -6.89 -5.94
CA GLN A 189 13.37 -6.95 -5.93
C GLN A 189 12.76 -6.04 -7.00
N TYR A 190 13.28 -4.82 -7.15
CA TYR A 190 12.86 -3.88 -8.19
C TYR A 190 13.00 -4.49 -9.59
N LEU A 191 14.16 -5.06 -9.91
CA LEU A 191 14.38 -5.68 -11.23
C LEU A 191 13.45 -6.88 -11.45
N ILE A 192 13.33 -7.76 -10.46
CA ILE A 192 12.49 -8.97 -10.57
C ILE A 192 11.01 -8.59 -10.75
N CYS A 193 10.47 -7.72 -9.89
CA CYS A 193 9.08 -7.29 -9.98
C CYS A 193 8.79 -6.57 -11.29
N THR A 194 9.70 -5.72 -11.75
CA THR A 194 9.53 -5.01 -13.03
C THR A 194 9.52 -5.99 -14.19
N LEU A 195 10.46 -6.94 -14.26
CA LEU A 195 10.51 -7.95 -15.32
C LEU A 195 9.26 -8.83 -15.34
N VAL A 196 8.77 -9.26 -14.18
CA VAL A 196 7.59 -10.11 -14.07
C VAL A 196 6.31 -9.37 -14.44
N LEU A 197 6.18 -8.09 -14.04
CA LEU A 197 4.97 -7.31 -14.29
C LEU A 197 4.95 -6.61 -15.66
N LEU A 198 6.10 -6.42 -16.30
CA LEU A 198 6.19 -5.82 -17.64
C LEU A 198 5.18 -6.38 -18.64
N PRO A 199 5.07 -7.71 -18.87
CA PRO A 199 4.11 -8.26 -19.83
C PRO A 199 2.66 -7.95 -19.46
N PHE A 200 2.33 -7.86 -18.17
CA PHE A 200 0.98 -7.55 -17.70
C PHE A 200 0.65 -6.05 -17.78
N ILE A 201 1.66 -5.18 -17.79
CA ILE A 201 1.48 -3.73 -17.90
C ILE A 201 1.10 -3.33 -19.33
N TYR A 202 1.62 -4.05 -20.32
CA TYR A 202 1.39 -3.83 -21.76
C TYR A 202 0.38 -4.79 -22.40
N ALA A 203 -0.27 -5.64 -21.59
CA ALA A 203 -1.39 -6.47 -22.00
C ALA A 203 -2.68 -5.65 -22.00
#